data_AF-A0A6A5VVQ6-F1
#
_entry.id   AF-A0A6A5VVQ6-F1
#
_cell.length_a   1.000
_cell.length_b   1.000
_cell.length_c   1.000
_cell.angle_alpha   90.00
_cell.angle_beta   90.00
_cell.angle_gamma   90.00
#
_symmetry.space_group_name_H-M   'P 1'
#
loop_
_entity.id
_entity.type
_entity.pdbx_description
1 polymer ?
#
loop_
_entity_poly.entity_id
_entity_poly.type
_entity_poly.pdbx_seq_one_letter_code
_entity_poly.pdbx_strand_id
1 'polypeptide(L)'
;CIDKTSGAELTEAINLMFNYYKCAKVCFVYFADVSSPGYDQIGASRWFTRGWTLQELLAPPTIVYLDALWNLIPVPVALIADITGIPVSILQGGNIDDVSIACRMSWALSRKTSRIEDLAYCLLGIFDINMPLLYGEGMKAFTRLQEHIVQKSIDETIFLW
;
A
#
# COMPACT_ATOMS: atom_id res chain seq x y z
N CYS A 1 14.72 -10.96 0.20
CA CYS A 1 15.08 -9.79 -0.64
C CYS A 1 14.62 -10.06 -2.05
N ILE A 2 14.14 -9.04 -2.76
CA ILE A 2 13.80 -9.13 -4.19
C ILE A 2 15.07 -8.86 -4.99
N ASP A 3 15.46 -9.75 -5.90
CA ASP A 3 16.54 -9.45 -6.83
C ASP A 3 16.05 -8.39 -7.84
N LYS A 4 16.75 -7.25 -7.88
CA LYS A 4 16.47 -6.14 -8.79
C LYS A 4 17.31 -6.22 -10.07
N THR A 5 18.21 -7.18 -10.18
CA THR A 5 19.10 -7.36 -11.34
C THR A 5 18.41 -8.12 -12.47
N SER A 6 17.42 -8.97 -12.14
CA SER A 6 16.58 -9.67 -13.09
C SER A 6 15.23 -8.96 -13.25
N GLY A 7 14.95 -8.42 -14.44
CA GLY A 7 13.68 -7.75 -14.72
C GLY A 7 12.46 -8.68 -14.64
N ALA A 8 12.65 -9.96 -14.97
CA ALA A 8 11.59 -10.98 -14.86
C ALA A 8 11.26 -11.29 -13.40
N GLU A 9 12.29 -11.52 -12.57
CA GLU A 9 12.09 -11.79 -11.14
C GLU A 9 11.52 -10.56 -10.41
N LEU A 10 11.98 -9.36 -10.76
CA LEU A 10 11.43 -8.11 -10.22
C LEU A 10 9.94 -7.97 -10.55
N THR A 11 9.55 -8.29 -11.78
CA THR A 11 8.14 -8.25 -12.22
C THR A 11 7.31 -9.26 -11.46
N GLU A 12 7.78 -10.50 -11.36
CA GLU A 12 7.09 -11.56 -10.61
C GLU A 12 6.94 -11.17 -9.13
N ALA A 13 8.02 -10.72 -8.50
CA ALA A 13 8.04 -10.38 -7.09
C ALA A 13 7.10 -9.21 -6.75
N ILE A 14 7.00 -8.20 -7.60
CA ILE A 14 6.08 -7.07 -7.39
C ILE A 14 4.63 -7.50 -7.55
N ASN A 15 4.29 -8.29 -8.57
CA ASN A 15 2.93 -8.81 -8.75
C ASN A 15 2.52 -9.74 -7.58
N LEU A 16 3.48 -10.42 -6.96
CA LEU A 16 3.24 -11.29 -5.78
C LEU A 16 3.38 -10.58 -4.43
N MET A 17 3.77 -9.31 -4.39
CA MET A 17 4.19 -8.65 -3.15
C MET A 17 3.06 -8.60 -2.10
N PHE A 18 1.83 -8.33 -2.53
CA PHE A 18 0.68 -8.32 -1.63
C PHE A 18 0.42 -9.71 -1.04
N ASN A 19 0.55 -10.77 -1.85
CA ASN A 19 0.42 -12.15 -1.38
C ASN A 19 1.53 -12.53 -0.40
N TYR A 20 2.76 -12.04 -0.59
CA TYR A 20 3.83 -12.26 0.39
C TYR A 20 3.49 -11.66 1.75
N TYR A 21 2.92 -10.45 1.79
CA TYR A 21 2.47 -9.85 3.05
C TYR A 21 1.24 -10.57 3.62
N LYS A 22 0.27 -10.95 2.78
CA LYS A 22 -0.92 -11.69 3.20
C LYS A 22 -0.60 -13.04 3.83
N CYS A 23 0.43 -13.71 3.32
CA CYS A 23 0.91 -14.99 3.85
C CYS A 23 1.91 -14.83 5.01
N ALA A 24 2.34 -13.61 5.34
CA ALA A 24 3.24 -13.37 6.46
C ALA A 24 2.49 -13.54 7.79
N LYS A 25 3.14 -14.17 8.77
CA LYS A 25 2.57 -14.27 10.13
C LYS A 25 2.53 -12.93 10.86
N VAL A 26 3.52 -12.08 10.61
CA VAL A 26 3.67 -10.76 11.22
C VAL A 26 4.38 -9.85 10.23
N CYS A 27 3.93 -8.60 10.16
CA CYS A 27 4.61 -7.52 9.47
C CYS A 27 5.15 -6.53 10.50
N PHE A 28 6.44 -6.21 10.42
CA PHE A 28 7.05 -5.20 11.27
C PHE A 28 7.10 -3.86 10.53
N VAL A 29 6.46 -2.86 11.11
CA VAL A 29 6.50 -1.47 10.63
C VAL A 29 7.49 -0.70 11.50
N TYR A 30 8.57 -0.24 10.89
CA TYR A 30 9.62 0.50 11.56
C TYR A 30 9.54 2.00 11.22
N PHE A 31 9.19 2.81 12.22
CA PHE A 31 9.14 4.26 12.12
C PHE A 31 10.50 4.87 12.44
N ALA A 32 11.38 4.85 11.45
CA ALA A 32 12.75 5.36 11.55
C ALA A 32 12.88 6.84 11.98
N ASP A 33 11.80 7.61 11.86
CA ASP A 33 11.70 9.04 12.15
C ASP A 33 10.88 9.37 13.40
N VAL A 34 10.49 8.36 14.18
CA VAL A 34 9.79 8.51 15.45
C VAL A 34 10.73 8.07 16.57
N SER A 35 11.22 9.01 17.36
CA SER A 35 12.13 8.72 18.50
C SER A 35 11.49 8.97 19.86
N SER A 36 10.37 9.69 19.91
CA SER A 36 9.57 9.91 21.11
C SER A 36 8.10 9.69 20.74
N PRO A 37 7.53 8.50 20.98
CA PRO A 37 6.27 8.09 20.39
C PRO A 37 5.08 8.84 21.01
N GLY A 38 4.77 10.00 20.44
CA GLY A 38 3.49 10.69 20.56
C GLY A 38 2.68 10.55 19.26
N TYR A 39 1.35 10.65 19.36
CA TYR A 39 0.47 10.48 18.19
C TYR A 39 0.79 11.46 17.06
N ASP A 40 1.20 12.69 17.38
CA ASP A 40 1.61 13.68 16.38
C ASP A 40 2.86 13.26 15.59
N GLN A 41 3.87 12.69 16.25
CA GLN A 41 5.07 12.20 15.57
C GLN A 41 4.78 10.96 14.72
N ILE A 42 3.95 10.05 15.24
CA ILE A 42 3.52 8.86 14.48
C ILE A 42 2.77 9.31 13.23
N GLY A 43 1.80 10.22 13.36
CA GLY A 43 1.03 10.74 12.24
C GLY A 43 1.87 11.49 11.19
N ALA A 44 2.95 12.14 11.62
CA ALA A 44 3.89 12.80 10.75
C ALA A 44 4.93 11.85 10.11
N SER A 45 4.92 10.56 10.45
CA SER A 45 5.95 9.64 9.95
C SER A 45 5.89 9.49 8.43
N ARG A 46 7.09 9.53 7.82
CA ARG A 46 7.28 9.29 6.39
C ARG A 46 6.73 7.95 5.93
N TRP A 47 6.57 6.96 6.82
CA TRP A 47 6.02 5.64 6.46
C TRP A 47 4.62 5.76 5.86
N PHE A 48 3.76 6.66 6.36
CA PHE A 48 2.42 6.90 5.81
C PHE A 48 2.44 7.53 4.42
N THR A 49 3.53 8.21 4.06
CA THR A 49 3.67 8.88 2.76
C THR A 49 4.33 8.02 1.68
N ARG A 50 4.78 6.80 1.98
CA ARG A 50 5.45 5.93 0.98
C ARG A 50 4.41 5.09 0.24
N GLY A 51 4.49 5.01 -1.09
CA GLY A 51 3.55 4.20 -1.90
C GLY A 51 3.46 2.74 -1.47
N TRP A 52 4.62 2.07 -1.42
CA TRP A 52 4.72 0.62 -1.17
C TRP A 52 4.25 0.17 0.22
N THR A 53 4.22 1.06 1.21
CA THR A 53 3.78 0.72 2.57
C THR A 53 2.27 0.52 2.66
N LEU A 54 1.52 0.81 1.59
CA LEU A 54 0.08 0.55 1.55
C LEU A 54 -0.20 -0.96 1.56
N GLN A 55 0.62 -1.74 0.85
CA GLN A 55 0.50 -3.21 0.86
C GLN A 55 0.96 -3.78 2.20
N GLU A 56 2.01 -3.21 2.81
CA GLU A 56 2.45 -3.55 4.17
C GLU A 56 1.35 -3.29 5.21
N LEU A 57 0.48 -2.30 4.99
CA LEU A 57 -0.60 -1.95 5.89
C LEU A 57 -1.84 -2.84 5.73
N LEU A 58 -2.19 -3.18 4.49
CA LEU A 58 -3.49 -3.80 4.17
C LEU A 58 -3.46 -5.32 4.06
N ALA A 59 -2.33 -5.89 3.64
CA ALA A 59 -2.25 -7.32 3.36
C ALA A 59 -2.03 -8.22 4.60
N PRO A 60 -1.14 -7.89 5.55
CA PRO A 60 -0.77 -8.84 6.59
C PRO A 60 -1.85 -8.96 7.69
N PRO A 61 -2.00 -10.15 8.30
CA PRO A 61 -2.99 -10.39 9.35
C PRO A 61 -2.62 -9.76 10.70
N THR A 62 -1.35 -9.39 10.91
CA THR A 62 -0.87 -8.82 12.17
C THR A 62 0.30 -7.88 11.89
N ILE A 63 0.22 -6.67 12.42
CA ILE A 63 1.24 -5.63 12.30
C ILE A 63 1.79 -5.28 13.67
N VAL A 64 3.11 -5.17 13.76
CA VAL A 64 3.84 -4.73 14.95
C VAL A 64 4.60 -3.46 14.61
N TYR A 65 4.36 -2.40 15.39
CA TYR A 65 4.98 -1.09 15.19
C TYR A 65 6.19 -0.91 16.10
N LEU A 66 7.27 -0.39 15.52
CA LEU A 66 8.55 -0.15 16.17
C LEU A 66 8.96 1.31 15.96
N ASP A 67 9.48 1.95 17.00
CA ASP A 67 10.11 3.28 16.92
C ASP A 67 11.55 3.20 16.40
N ALA A 68 12.22 4.35 16.24
CA ALA A 68 13.60 4.45 15.76
C ALA A 68 14.64 3.81 16.70
N LEU A 69 14.25 3.48 17.93
CA LEU A 69 15.07 2.80 18.94
C LEU A 69 14.72 1.30 19.04
N TRP A 70 13.92 0.77 18.11
CA TRP A 70 13.44 -0.62 18.08
C TRP A 70 12.53 -1.00 19.26
N ASN A 71 11.91 -0.03 19.92
CA ASN A 71 10.91 -0.30 20.95
C ASN A 71 9.54 -0.51 20.31
N LEU A 72 8.76 -1.42 20.92
CA LEU A 72 7.36 -1.62 20.55
C LEU A 72 6.55 -0.39 20.93
N ILE A 73 5.76 0.11 19.98
CA ILE A 73 4.84 1.22 20.23
C ILE A 73 3.39 0.79 19.97
N PRO A 74 2.46 1.05 20.91
CA PRO A 74 1.05 0.81 20.66
C PRO A 74 0.51 1.89 19.74
N VAL A 75 -0.01 1.50 18.57
CA VAL A 75 -0.64 2.42 17.62
C VAL A 75 -2.13 2.08 17.50
N PRO A 76 -3.04 2.98 17.94
CA PRO A 76 -4.47 2.75 17.81
C PRO A 76 -4.88 2.66 16.34
N VAL A 77 -5.73 1.69 15.99
CA VAL A 77 -6.27 1.57 14.62
C VAL A 77 -7.02 2.83 14.17
N ALA A 78 -7.66 3.54 15.11
CA ALA A 78 -8.33 4.81 14.83
C ALA A 78 -7.35 5.89 14.34
N LEU A 79 -6.16 5.97 14.93
CA LEU A 79 -5.12 6.91 14.48
C LEU A 79 -4.69 6.58 13.04
N ILE A 80 -4.52 5.30 12.71
CA ILE A 80 -4.19 4.86 11.34
C ILE A 80 -5.30 5.24 10.37
N ALA A 81 -6.56 5.02 10.74
CA ALA A 81 -7.72 5.36 9.92
C ALA A 81 -7.76 6.88 9.65
N ASP A 82 -7.54 7.70 10.67
CA ASP A 82 -7.52 9.16 10.56
C ASP A 82 -6.40 9.66 9.64
N ILE A 83 -5.20 9.06 9.72
CA ILE A 83 -4.05 9.43 8.88
C ILE A 83 -4.26 9.01 7.41
N THR A 84 -4.79 7.81 7.19
CA THR A 84 -4.80 7.17 5.86
C THR A 84 -6.11 7.32 5.10
N GLY A 85 -7.20 7.66 5.79
CA GLY A 85 -8.55 7.62 5.23
C GLY A 85 -9.09 6.20 5.00
N ILE A 86 -8.37 5.16 5.43
CA ILE A 86 -8.80 3.77 5.28
C ILE A 86 -9.80 3.45 6.40
N PRO A 87 -10.98 2.89 6.08
CA PRO A 87 -11.96 2.53 7.10
C PRO A 87 -11.40 1.56 8.14
N VAL A 88 -11.74 1.75 9.42
CA VAL A 88 -11.34 0.86 10.52
C VAL A 88 -11.74 -0.59 10.24
N SER A 89 -12.90 -0.83 9.61
CA SER A 89 -13.35 -2.16 9.21
C SER A 89 -12.36 -2.87 8.28
N ILE A 90 -11.76 -2.14 7.34
CA ILE A 90 -10.73 -2.68 6.44
C ILE A 90 -9.43 -2.92 7.19
N LEU A 91 -8.99 -1.98 8.03
CA LEU A 91 -7.77 -2.11 8.85
C LEU A 91 -7.84 -3.26 9.86
N GLN A 92 -9.04 -3.72 10.20
CA GLN A 92 -9.27 -4.87 11.09
C GLN A 92 -9.46 -6.20 10.34
N GLY A 93 -9.14 -6.25 9.05
CA GLY A 93 -9.19 -7.46 8.23
C GLY A 93 -10.51 -7.66 7.48
N GLY A 94 -11.32 -6.61 7.33
CA GLY A 94 -12.47 -6.61 6.42
C GLY A 94 -12.04 -6.82 4.97
N ASN A 95 -12.99 -7.23 4.12
CA ASN A 95 -12.71 -7.45 2.72
C ASN A 95 -12.54 -6.11 1.98
N ILE A 96 -11.40 -5.94 1.30
CA ILE A 96 -11.09 -4.74 0.51
C ILE A 96 -12.08 -4.58 -0.66
N ASP A 97 -12.70 -5.65 -1.14
CA ASP A 97 -13.71 -5.56 -2.19
C ASP A 97 -15.07 -5.02 -1.71
N ASP A 98 -15.28 -4.87 -0.40
CA ASP A 98 -16.49 -4.26 0.16
C ASP A 98 -16.50 -2.72 0.00
N VAL A 99 -15.37 -2.12 -0.40
CA VAL A 99 -15.26 -0.68 -0.67
C VAL A 99 -15.13 -0.39 -2.15
N SER A 100 -15.66 0.77 -2.57
CA SER A 100 -15.64 1.21 -3.97
C SER A 100 -14.22 1.36 -4.51
N ILE A 101 -14.06 1.25 -5.82
CA ILE A 101 -12.78 1.48 -6.49
C ILE A 101 -12.25 2.89 -6.21
N ALA A 102 -13.12 3.91 -6.20
CA ALA A 102 -12.72 5.27 -5.84
C ALA A 102 -12.10 5.35 -4.44
N CYS A 103 -12.73 4.70 -3.47
CA CYS A 103 -12.23 4.69 -2.09
C CYS A 103 -10.84 4.02 -2.05
N ARG A 104 -10.68 2.88 -2.72
CA ARG A 104 -9.37 2.19 -2.80
C ARG A 104 -8.29 3.02 -3.49
N MET A 105 -8.63 3.73 -4.57
CA MET A 105 -7.74 4.67 -5.24
C MET A 105 -7.34 5.83 -4.33
N SER A 106 -8.29 6.33 -3.53
CA SER A 106 -8.06 7.47 -2.63
C SER A 106 -6.95 7.19 -1.61
N TRP A 107 -6.71 5.93 -1.24
CA TRP A 107 -5.66 5.53 -0.29
C TRP A 107 -4.23 5.78 -0.78
N ALA A 108 -4.06 6.04 -2.09
CA ALA A 108 -2.78 6.43 -2.67
C ALA A 108 -2.59 7.96 -2.80
N LEU A 109 -3.61 8.79 -2.54
CA LEU A 109 -3.55 10.24 -2.78
C LEU A 109 -2.45 10.96 -1.99
N SER A 110 -2.22 10.55 -0.73
CA SER A 110 -1.19 11.12 0.13
C SER A 110 0.19 10.45 -0.05
N ARG A 111 0.28 9.44 -0.91
CA ARG A 111 1.49 8.61 -1.07
C ARG A 111 2.38 9.12 -2.19
N LYS A 112 3.68 8.90 -1.99
CA LYS A 112 4.78 9.32 -2.85
C LYS A 112 5.65 8.11 -3.16
N THR A 113 6.13 8.06 -4.39
CA THR A 113 7.03 7.03 -4.88
C THR A 113 8.27 7.66 -5.51
N SER A 114 9.39 6.94 -5.51
CA SER A 114 10.63 7.42 -6.12
C SER A 114 10.55 7.44 -7.65
N ARG A 115 9.86 6.45 -8.23
CA ARG A 115 9.51 6.41 -9.64
C ARG A 115 8.02 6.67 -9.79
N ILE A 116 7.63 7.44 -10.79
CA ILE A 116 6.23 7.86 -10.92
C ILE A 116 5.32 6.66 -11.25
N GLU A 117 5.82 5.69 -12.02
CA GLU A 117 5.13 4.45 -12.35
C GLU A 117 4.88 3.54 -11.13
N ASP A 118 5.71 3.64 -10.08
CA ASP A 118 5.52 2.85 -8.85
C ASP A 118 4.22 3.25 -8.12
N LEU A 119 3.65 4.42 -8.39
CA LEU A 119 2.34 4.82 -7.83
C LEU A 119 1.23 3.88 -8.34
N ALA A 120 1.35 3.41 -9.58
CA ALA A 120 0.46 2.39 -10.13
C ALA A 120 0.83 1.00 -9.59
N TYR A 121 2.12 0.66 -9.57
CA TYR A 121 2.56 -0.68 -9.19
C TYR A 121 2.31 -1.01 -7.71
N CYS A 122 2.34 -0.02 -6.82
CA CYS A 122 2.04 -0.25 -5.41
C CYS A 122 0.54 -0.55 -5.16
N LEU A 123 -0.34 -0.34 -6.16
CA LEU A 123 -1.77 -0.62 -6.08
C LEU A 123 -2.16 -1.99 -6.65
N LEU A 124 -1.25 -2.68 -7.37
CA LEU A 124 -1.57 -3.92 -8.09
C LEU A 124 -2.25 -4.98 -7.22
N GLY A 125 -1.69 -5.28 -6.05
CA GLY A 125 -2.26 -6.28 -5.16
C GLY A 125 -3.54 -5.85 -4.45
N ILE A 126 -3.83 -4.55 -4.36
CA ILE A 126 -5.07 -4.02 -3.76
C ILE A 126 -6.25 -4.22 -4.71
N PHE A 127 -5.98 -4.20 -6.02
CA PHE A 127 -6.97 -4.43 -7.07
C PHE A 127 -6.89 -5.84 -7.68
N ASP A 128 -6.04 -6.73 -7.12
CA ASP A 128 -5.77 -8.06 -7.66
C ASP A 128 -5.42 -8.03 -9.17
N ILE A 129 -4.50 -7.15 -9.56
CA ILE A 129 -4.07 -6.98 -10.96
C ILE A 129 -2.66 -7.50 -11.14
N ASN A 130 -2.47 -8.27 -12.22
CA ASN A 130 -1.17 -8.66 -12.70
C ASN A 130 -0.89 -7.97 -14.03
N MET A 131 0.21 -7.22 -14.13
CA MET A 131 0.64 -6.57 -15.37
C MET A 131 2.18 -6.43 -15.45
N PRO A 132 2.76 -6.39 -16.67
CA PRO A 132 4.19 -6.15 -16.83
C PRO A 132 4.65 -4.79 -16.30
N LEU A 133 5.80 -4.77 -15.61
CA LEU A 133 6.45 -3.54 -15.15
C LEU A 133 7.32 -2.93 -16.25
N LEU A 134 6.90 -1.80 -16.79
CA LEU A 134 7.64 -1.06 -17.81
C LEU A 134 8.24 0.20 -17.18
N TYR A 135 9.39 0.06 -16.54
CA TYR A 135 10.09 1.20 -15.96
C TYR A 135 10.50 2.22 -17.04
N GLY A 136 10.18 3.49 -16.82
CA GLY A 136 10.31 4.56 -17.80
C GLY A 136 9.03 4.89 -18.59
N GLU A 137 7.93 4.15 -18.38
CA GLU A 137 6.64 4.47 -19.03
C GLU A 137 5.91 5.67 -18.39
N GLY A 138 6.34 6.10 -17.20
CA GLY A 138 5.79 7.24 -16.49
C GLY A 138 4.34 7.03 -16.06
N MET A 139 3.50 8.05 -16.24
CA MET A 139 2.07 7.99 -15.91
C MET A 139 1.27 6.97 -16.74
N LYS A 140 1.82 6.45 -17.84
CA LYS A 140 1.16 5.40 -18.64
C LYS A 140 0.93 4.12 -17.83
N ALA A 141 1.77 3.85 -16.83
CA ALA A 141 1.56 2.74 -15.90
C ALA A 141 0.22 2.86 -15.17
N PHE A 142 -0.15 4.08 -14.78
CA PHE A 142 -1.41 4.36 -14.08
C PHE A 142 -2.61 4.22 -15.02
N THR A 143 -2.49 4.67 -16.28
CA THR A 143 -3.51 4.44 -17.30
C THR A 143 -3.74 2.94 -17.52
N ARG A 144 -2.67 2.16 -17.66
CA ARG A 144 -2.77 0.69 -17.80
C ARG A 144 -3.41 0.06 -16.58
N LEU A 145 -3.08 0.51 -15.36
CA LEU A 145 -3.75 0.05 -14.14
C LEU A 145 -5.27 0.29 -14.24
N GLN A 146 -5.70 1.50 -14.58
CA GLN A 146 -7.12 1.83 -14.74
C GLN A 146 -7.79 0.96 -15.82
N GLU A 147 -7.14 0.73 -16.96
CA GLU A 147 -7.65 -0.17 -18.01
C GLU A 147 -7.90 -1.60 -17.48
N HIS A 148 -6.96 -2.15 -16.70
CA HIS A 148 -7.13 -3.48 -16.10
C HIS A 148 -8.25 -3.50 -15.06
N ILE A 149 -8.44 -2.42 -14.30
CA ILE A 149 -9.53 -2.30 -13.33
C ILE A 149 -10.89 -2.28 -14.04
N VAL A 150 -11.05 -1.46 -15.08
CA VAL A 150 -12.30 -1.36 -15.86
C VAL A 150 -12.63 -2.69 -16.57
N GLN A 151 -11.62 -3.44 -17.00
CA GLN A 151 -11.85 -4.77 -17.60
C GLN A 151 -12.38 -5.80 -16.60
N LYS A 152 -12.06 -5.63 -15.31
CA LYS A 152 -12.45 -6.56 -14.24
C LYS A 152 -13.69 -6.12 -13.45
N SER A 153 -14.09 -4.85 -13.54
CA SER A 153 -15.17 -4.29 -12.73
C SER A 153 -16.09 -3.38 -13.53
N ILE A 154 -17.38 -3.42 -13.19
CA ILE A 154 -18.41 -2.51 -13.69
C ILE A 154 -18.61 -1.28 -12.78
N ASP A 155 -17.82 -1.15 -11.72
CA ASP A 155 -17.91 -0.03 -10.78
C ASP A 155 -17.40 1.27 -11.43
N GLU A 156 -18.35 2.14 -11.78
CA GLU A 156 -18.14 3.43 -12.43
C GLU A 156 -17.46 4.46 -11.52
N THR A 157 -17.32 4.19 -10.21
CA THR A 157 -16.65 5.13 -9.28
C THR A 157 -15.17 5.34 -9.62
N ILE A 158 -14.57 4.51 -10.49
CA ILE A 158 -13.22 4.74 -11.02
C ILE A 158 -13.02 6.12 -11.67
N PHE A 159 -14.10 6.84 -12.00
CA PHE A 159 -14.03 8.21 -12.53
C PHE A 159 -14.20 9.32 -11.47
N LEU A 160 -14.39 8.96 -10.19
CA LEU A 160 -14.77 9.86 -9.10
C LEU A 160 -13.71 9.98 -7.98
N TRP A 161 -12.48 9.54 -8.24
CA TRP A 161 -11.39 9.50 -7.24
C TRP A 161 -10.49 10.74 -7.25
#